data_AF-A0A0B7IVW5-F1
#
_entry.id   AF-A0A0B7IVW5-F1
#
_cell.length_a   1.000
_cell.length_b   1.000
_cell.length_c   1.000
_cell.angle_alpha   90.00
_cell.angle_beta   90.00
_cell.angle_gamma   90.00
#
_symmetry.space_group_name_H-M   'P 1'
#
loop_
_entity.id
_entity.type
_entity.pdbx_description
1 polymer ?
#
loop_
_entity_poly.entity_id
_entity_poly.type
_entity_poly.pdbx_seq_one_letter_code
_entity_poly.pdbx_strand_id
1 'polypeptide(L)'
;MLSCEFLRVYSPSAEVRGHGAGQEVLQVGKENVNILAIEPVGQYAIKLIFSDGHDTGLYSWDYLYDLARNYEGLWLEYIGKLDAAGVKRNPIETVQ
;
A
#
# COMPACT_ATOMS: atom_id res chain seq x y z
N MET A 1 5.26 5.68 11.16
CA MET A 1 4.11 6.33 10.50
C MET A 1 3.88 5.59 9.20
N LEU A 2 2.65 5.16 8.89
CA LEU A 2 2.36 4.48 7.63
C LEU A 2 2.26 5.52 6.50
N SER A 3 3.10 5.40 5.46
CA SER A 3 3.04 6.30 4.31
C SER A 3 1.89 5.93 3.36
N CYS A 4 1.45 6.87 2.52
CA CYS A 4 0.45 6.61 1.49
C CYS A 4 0.92 5.52 0.51
N GLU A 5 2.20 5.55 0.13
CA GLU A 5 2.82 4.50 -0.68
C GLU A 5 2.73 3.14 0.01
N PHE A 6 3.12 3.04 1.28
CA PHE A 6 3.10 1.78 2.02
C PHE A 6 1.69 1.18 2.05
N LEU A 7 0.69 2.01 2.39
CA LEU A 7 -0.70 1.59 2.38
C LEU A 7 -1.13 1.11 0.98
N ARG A 8 -0.77 1.85 -0.08
CA ARG A 8 -1.13 1.51 -1.46
C ARG A 8 -0.52 0.20 -1.95
N VAL A 9 0.77 -0.03 -1.67
CA VAL A 9 1.48 -1.24 -2.14
C VAL A 9 1.06 -2.48 -1.35
N TYR A 10 0.55 -2.29 -0.12
CA TYR A 10 -0.06 -3.33 0.72
C TYR A 10 -1.59 -3.24 0.76
N SER A 11 -2.24 -2.71 -0.29
CA SER A 11 -3.70 -2.64 -0.34
C SER A 11 -4.31 -4.05 -0.23
N PRO A 12 -5.40 -4.23 0.53
CA PRO A 12 -6.04 -5.55 0.70
C PRO A 12 -6.92 -5.98 -0.47
N SER A 13 -6.96 -5.20 -1.57
CA SER A 13 -7.74 -5.52 -2.75
C SER A 13 -7.23 -6.76 -3.50
N ALA A 14 -8.09 -7.38 -4.31
CA ALA A 14 -7.71 -8.50 -5.17
C ALA A 14 -6.67 -8.12 -6.24
N GLU A 15 -6.66 -6.86 -6.69
CA GLU A 15 -5.65 -6.33 -7.62
C GLU A 15 -4.23 -6.45 -7.05
N VAL A 16 -4.08 -6.22 -5.75
CA VAL A 16 -2.76 -6.19 -5.09
C VAL A 16 -2.40 -7.55 -4.51
N ARG A 17 -3.34 -8.23 -3.85
CA ARG A 17 -3.11 -9.54 -3.22
C ARG A 17 -3.13 -10.72 -4.19
N GLY A 18 -3.73 -10.56 -5.38
CA GLY A 18 -4.03 -11.68 -6.26
C GLY A 18 -5.07 -12.63 -5.67
N HIS A 19 -5.17 -13.85 -6.22
CA HIS A 19 -6.17 -14.83 -5.82
C HIS A 19 -5.64 -15.90 -4.84
N GLY A 20 -4.45 -15.71 -4.25
CA GLY A 20 -3.87 -16.62 -3.27
C GLY A 20 -2.48 -16.21 -2.78
N ALA A 21 -1.98 -16.87 -1.73
CA ALA A 21 -0.65 -16.62 -1.18
C ALA A 21 0.43 -16.82 -2.25
N GLY A 22 1.28 -15.81 -2.45
CA GLY A 22 2.33 -15.81 -3.48
C GLY A 22 1.88 -15.35 -4.88
N GLN A 23 0.60 -14.97 -5.06
CA GLN A 23 0.11 -14.32 -6.29
C GLN A 23 0.04 -12.79 -6.18
N GLU A 24 0.70 -12.23 -5.17
CA GLU A 24 0.76 -10.79 -4.95
C GLU A 24 1.44 -10.11 -6.14
N VAL A 25 0.82 -9.06 -6.66
CA VAL A 25 1.39 -8.29 -7.76
C VAL A 25 2.28 -7.21 -7.17
N LEU A 26 3.58 -7.25 -7.50
CA LEU A 26 4.53 -6.21 -7.08
C LEU A 26 4.08 -4.85 -7.61
N GLN A 27 3.74 -3.95 -6.70
CA GLN A 27 3.32 -2.59 -7.03
C GLN A 27 4.54 -1.69 -7.19
N VAL A 28 4.66 -1.01 -8.33
CA VAL A 28 5.79 -0.13 -8.68
C VAL A 28 5.31 1.27 -9.00
N GLY A 29 6.18 2.29 -8.86
CA GLY A 29 5.85 3.66 -9.23
C GLY A 29 4.80 4.33 -8.33
N LYS A 30 4.74 3.94 -7.05
CA LYS A 30 3.72 4.42 -6.08
C LYS A 30 4.27 5.42 -5.06
N GLU A 31 5.50 5.88 -5.24
CA GLU A 31 6.22 6.75 -4.30
C GLU A 31 5.51 8.09 -4.06
N ASN A 32 4.87 8.61 -5.12
CA ASN A 32 4.14 9.87 -5.09
C ASN A 32 2.63 9.70 -4.91
N VAL A 33 2.14 8.48 -4.64
CA VAL A 33 0.71 8.25 -4.43
C VAL A 33 0.26 8.93 -3.14
N ASN A 34 -0.94 9.51 -3.17
CA ASN A 34 -1.54 10.16 -2.02
C ASN A 34 -2.96 9.62 -1.77
N ILE A 35 -3.51 9.89 -0.59
CA ILE A 35 -4.90 9.57 -0.24
C ILE A 35 -5.73 10.81 -0.55
N LEU A 36 -6.69 10.67 -1.46
CA LEU A 36 -7.63 11.73 -1.84
C LEU A 36 -8.84 11.79 -0.90
N ALA A 37 -9.28 10.63 -0.40
CA ALA A 37 -10.42 10.55 0.50
C ALA A 37 -10.35 9.29 1.38
N ILE A 38 -11.03 9.36 2.52
CA ILE A 38 -11.20 8.25 3.46
C ILE A 38 -12.70 8.10 3.71
N GLU A 39 -13.25 6.95 3.38
CA GLU A 39 -14.67 6.65 3.56
C GLU A 39 -14.83 5.59 4.67
N PRO A 40 -15.66 5.83 5.70
CA PRO A 40 -15.93 4.82 6.72
C PRO A 40 -16.76 3.67 6.13
N VAL A 41 -16.44 2.43 6.51
CA VAL A 41 -17.20 1.25 6.14
C VAL A 41 -17.69 0.54 7.40
N GLY A 42 -18.96 0.78 7.73
CA GLY A 42 -19.55 0.35 8.99
C GLY A 42 -18.74 0.87 10.18
N GLN A 43 -18.46 -0.01 11.15
CA GLN A 43 -17.65 0.31 12.33
C GLN A 43 -16.30 -0.42 12.36
N TYR A 44 -15.93 -1.14 11.29
CA TYR A 44 -14.81 -2.10 11.32
C TYR A 44 -13.68 -1.81 10.33
N ALA A 45 -13.89 -0.88 9.38
CA ALA A 45 -12.93 -0.59 8.33
C ALA A 45 -13.07 0.83 7.78
N ILE A 46 -12.04 1.24 7.05
CA ILE A 46 -12.05 2.41 6.15
C ILE A 46 -11.71 1.97 4.73
N LYS A 47 -12.31 2.65 3.76
CA LYS A 47 -11.91 2.60 2.36
C LYS A 47 -11.00 3.79 2.09
N LEU A 48 -9.84 3.54 1.49
CA LEU A 48 -8.90 4.58 1.08
C LEU A 48 -8.99 4.78 -0.43
N ILE A 49 -9.23 6.03 -0.85
CA ILE A 49 -9.23 6.42 -2.26
C ILE A 49 -7.89 7.08 -2.55
N PHE A 50 -7.13 6.50 -3.48
CA PHE A 50 -5.77 6.94 -3.81
C PHE A 50 -5.73 7.77 -5.10
N SER A 51 -4.72 8.63 -5.20
CA SER A 51 -4.52 9.54 -6.32
C SER A 51 -4.14 8.86 -7.64
N ASP A 52 -3.75 7.59 -7.61
CA ASP A 52 -3.49 6.78 -8.81
C ASP A 52 -4.74 6.08 -9.36
N GLY A 53 -5.92 6.44 -8.84
CA GLY A 53 -7.21 5.88 -9.24
C GLY A 53 -7.61 4.61 -8.48
N HIS A 54 -6.78 4.13 -7.55
CA HIS A 54 -7.12 2.96 -6.74
C HIS A 54 -8.11 3.32 -5.64
N ASP A 55 -9.28 2.67 -5.62
CA ASP A 55 -10.35 2.97 -4.66
C ASP A 55 -11.01 1.72 -4.07
N THR A 56 -10.51 0.52 -4.31
CA THR A 56 -11.20 -0.73 -3.91
C THR A 56 -10.70 -1.34 -2.59
N GLY A 57 -9.62 -0.81 -2.00
CA GLY A 57 -9.01 -1.34 -0.78
C GLY A 57 -9.83 -1.02 0.49
N LEU A 58 -10.32 -2.06 1.17
CA LEU A 58 -10.95 -1.97 2.49
C LEU A 58 -9.99 -2.35 3.61
N TYR A 59 -9.58 -1.35 4.39
CA TYR A 59 -8.62 -1.48 5.47
C TYR A 59 -9.38 -1.65 6.80
N SER A 60 -9.47 -2.89 7.28
CA SER A 60 -10.01 -3.14 8.63
C SER A 60 -9.06 -2.60 9.70
N TRP A 61 -9.59 -2.33 10.89
CA TRP A 61 -8.76 -1.89 12.02
C TRP A 61 -7.66 -2.90 12.37
N ASP A 62 -7.98 -4.19 12.37
CA ASP A 62 -7.01 -5.26 12.60
C ASP A 62 -5.93 -5.28 11.53
N TYR A 63 -6.28 -5.03 10.26
CA TYR A 63 -5.30 -5.01 9.18
C TYR A 63 -4.39 -3.79 9.26
N LEU A 64 -4.93 -2.61 9.55
CA LEU A 64 -4.11 -1.40 9.78
C LEU A 64 -3.18 -1.58 10.97
N TYR A 65 -3.65 -2.25 12.03
CA TYR A 65 -2.83 -2.57 13.19
C TYR A 65 -1.71 -3.55 12.83
N ASP A 66 -2.01 -4.61 12.08
CA ASP A 66 -1.00 -5.58 11.62
C ASP A 66 0.06 -4.91 10.73
N LEU A 67 -0.37 -4.09 9.78
CA LEU A 67 0.50 -3.28 8.93
C LEU A 67 1.42 -2.36 9.76
N ALA A 68 0.88 -1.69 10.78
CA ALA A 68 1.66 -0.84 11.68
C ALA A 68 2.66 -1.63 12.52
N ARG A 69 2.23 -2.79 13.04
CA ARG A 69 3.07 -3.66 13.88
C ARG A 69 4.22 -4.28 13.10
N ASN A 70 3.99 -4.67 11.85
CA ASN A 70 4.95 -5.37 11.00
C ASN A 70 5.65 -4.44 9.99
N TYR A 71 5.47 -3.12 10.12
CA TYR A 71 5.89 -2.13 9.13
C TYR A 71 7.33 -2.31 8.66
N GLU A 72 8.30 -2.43 9.57
CA GLU A 72 9.72 -2.49 9.20
C GLU A 72 10.04 -3.72 8.35
N GLY A 73 9.51 -4.88 8.73
CA GLY A 73 9.74 -6.14 8.02
C GLY A 73 9.09 -6.14 6.65
N LEU A 74 7.82 -5.72 6.58
CA LEU A 74 7.08 -5.59 5.31
C LEU A 74 7.76 -4.57 4.40
N TRP A 75 8.17 -3.42 4.93
CA TRP A 75 8.83 -2.40 4.12
C TRP A 75 10.17 -2.89 3.55
N LEU A 76 10.99 -3.55 4.36
CA LEU A 76 12.24 -4.13 3.88
C LEU A 76 12.00 -5.19 2.81
N GLU A 77 10.98 -6.03 2.97
CA GLU A 77 10.58 -7.02 1.98
C GLU A 77 10.17 -6.35 0.65
N TYR A 78 9.34 -5.29 0.71
CA TYR A 78 8.94 -4.54 -0.46
C TYR A 78 10.14 -3.95 -1.22
N ILE A 79 11.06 -3.29 -0.51
CA ILE A 79 12.29 -2.75 -1.11
C ILE A 79 13.15 -3.86 -1.72
N GLY A 80 13.28 -5.01 -1.05
CA GLY A 80 13.98 -6.17 -1.59
C GLY A 80 13.34 -6.73 -2.86
N LYS A 81 11.99 -6.78 -2.92
CA LYS A 81 11.24 -7.17 -4.12
C LYS A 81 11.49 -6.20 -5.29
N LEU A 82 11.55 -4.89 -5.04
CA LEU A 82 11.90 -3.90 -6.06
C LEU A 82 13.31 -4.09 -6.61
N ASP A 83 14.30 -4.26 -5.72
CA ASP A 83 15.70 -4.47 -6.09
C ASP A 83 15.89 -5.73 -6.94
N ALA A 84 15.29 -6.85 -6.52
CA ALA A 84 15.32 -8.11 -7.26
C ALA A 84 14.65 -8.01 -8.65
N ALA A 85 13.66 -7.13 -8.80
CA ALA A 85 13.01 -6.84 -10.09
C ALA A 85 13.77 -5.81 -10.94
N GLY A 86 14.88 -5.25 -10.44
CA GLY A 86 15.63 -4.17 -11.11
C GLY A 86 14.88 -2.84 -11.17
N VAL A 87 13.85 -2.67 -10.33
CA VAL A 87 13.02 -1.45 -10.28
C VAL A 87 13.60 -0.51 -9.24
N LYS A 88 13.95 0.70 -9.67
CA LYS A 88 14.43 1.74 -8.75
C LYS A 88 13.26 2.52 -8.18
N ARG A 89 13.20 2.60 -6.85
CA ARG A 89 12.30 3.49 -6.13
C ARG A 89 12.78 4.94 -6.28
N ASN A 90 11.91 5.83 -6.76
CA ASN A 90 12.26 7.25 -6.88
C ASN A 90 12.10 7.98 -5.54
N PRO A 91 13.00 8.92 -5.20
CA PRO A 91 12.75 9.81 -4.07
C PRO A 91 11.53 10.68 -4.35
N ILE A 92 10.75 10.98 -3.31
CA ILE A 92 9.62 11.90 -3.40
C ILE A 92 10.19 13.28 -3.73
N GLU A 93 9.86 13.81 -4.92
CA GLU A 93 10.23 15.18 -5.27
C GLU A 93 9.53 16.12 -4.29
N THR A 94 10.32 16.75 -3.43
CA THR A 94 9.80 17.80 -2.55
C THR A 94 9.65 19.03 -3.43
N VAL A 95 8.41 19.39 -3.77
CA VAL A 95 8.15 20.69 -4.41
C VAL A 95 8.62 21.78 -3.43
N GLN A 96 9.59 22.58 -3.86
CA GLN A 96 10.10 23.74 -3.12
C GLN A 96 9.05 24.84 -3.00
#